data_AF-A0A8T6S5G4-F1
#
_entry.id   AF-A0A8T6S5G4-F1
#
_cell.length_a   1.000
_cell.length_b   1.000
_cell.length_c   1.000
_cell.angle_alpha   90.00
_cell.angle_beta   90.00
_cell.angle_gamma   90.00
#
_symmetry.space_group_name_H-M   'P 1'
#
loop_
_entity.id
_entity.type
_entity.pdbx_description
1 polymer ?
#
loop_
_entity_poly.entity_id
_entity_poly.type
_entity_poly.pdbx_seq_one_letter_code
_entity_poly.pdbx_strand_id
1 'polypeptide(L)' 'LIESSIDWANKFNMKKMVAVTKRNILKQTDGIFWDEAQKAVEGTGIELSEIYIDNMAQQMVIATEQFNGAV' A
#
# COMPACT_ATOMS: atom_id res chain seq x y z
N LEU A 1 12.08 -1.42 0.94
CA LEU A 1 10.80 -0.96 1.55
C LEU A 1 9.71 -1.98 1.25
N ILE A 2 9.37 -2.21 -0.03
CA ILE A 2 8.29 -3.12 -0.45
C ILE A 2 8.52 -4.56 0.03
N GLU A 3 9.72 -5.12 -0.19
CA GLU A 3 10.06 -6.47 0.31
C GLU A 3 9.87 -6.59 1.83
N SER A 4 10.36 -5.60 2.58
CA SER A 4 10.20 -5.55 4.04
C SER A 4 8.74 -5.46 4.47
N SER A 5 7.89 -4.76 3.71
CA SER A 5 6.43 -4.72 3.94
C SER A 5 5.78 -6.09 3.68
N ILE A 6 6.19 -6.81 2.64
CA ILE A 6 5.70 -8.16 2.36
C ILE A 6 6.12 -9.14 3.45
N ASP A 7 7.39 -9.10 3.87
CA ASP A 7 7.89 -9.91 4.98
C ASP A 7 7.10 -9.64 6.26
N TRP A 8 6.77 -8.37 6.52
CA TRP A 8 5.94 -7.98 7.66
C TRP A 8 4.53 -8.55 7.54
N ALA A 9 3.88 -8.40 6.37
CA ALA A 9 2.55 -8.95 6.15
C ALA A 9 2.51 -10.46 6.35
N ASN A 10 3.48 -11.19 5.79
CA ASN A 10 3.59 -12.63 5.95
C ASN A 10 3.80 -13.03 7.42
N LYS A 11 4.70 -12.34 8.13
CA LYS A 11 5.00 -12.60 9.54
C LYS A 11 3.77 -12.45 10.45
N PHE A 12 2.90 -11.49 10.15
CA PHE A 12 1.72 -11.18 10.95
C PHE A 12 0.40 -11.65 10.32
N ASN A 13 0.46 -12.50 9.29
CA ASN A 13 -0.70 -13.02 8.57
C ASN A 13 -1.65 -11.93 8.03
N MET A 14 -1.11 -10.76 7.67
CA MET A 14 -1.86 -9.70 7.03
C MET A 14 -2.11 -10.08 5.57
N LYS A 15 -3.34 -9.85 5.09
CA LYS A 15 -3.75 -10.20 3.72
C LYS A 15 -3.94 -8.99 2.82
N LYS A 16 -3.66 -7.79 3.33
CA LYS A 16 -3.82 -6.53 2.63
C LYS A 16 -2.55 -5.69 2.76
N MET A 17 -2.17 -5.01 1.69
CA MET A 17 -1.15 -3.97 1.64
C MET A 17 -1.77 -2.71 1.03
N VAL A 18 -1.46 -1.55 1.62
CA VAL A 18 -1.95 -0.26 1.13
C VAL A 18 -0.77 0.63 0.74
N ALA A 19 -0.56 0.82 -0.55
CA ALA A 19 0.43 1.75 -1.06
C ALA A 19 -0.12 3.19 -0.98
N VAL A 20 0.60 4.07 -0.29
CA VAL A 20 0.25 5.49 -0.19
C VAL A 20 1.12 6.30 -1.14
N THR A 21 0.52 7.01 -2.10
CA THR A 21 1.26 7.73 -3.15
C THR A 21 0.74 9.16 -3.37
N LYS A 22 1.44 9.96 -4.18
CA LYS A 22 0.98 11.23 -4.77
C LYS A 22 1.15 11.19 -6.28
N ARG A 23 0.92 10.04 -6.92
CA ARG A 23 1.21 9.83 -8.35
C ARG A 23 0.36 10.70 -9.29
N ASN A 24 -0.74 11.26 -8.79
CA ASN A 24 -1.53 12.25 -9.51
C ASN A 24 -0.73 13.53 -9.83
N ILE A 25 0.32 13.84 -9.04
CA ILE A 25 1.29 14.92 -9.28
C ILE A 25 2.65 14.34 -9.67
N LEU A 26 3.18 13.39 -8.87
CA LEU A 26 4.50 12.78 -9.02
C LEU A 26 4.47 11.55 -9.94
N LYS A 27 4.11 11.76 -11.21
CA LYS A 27 3.84 10.66 -12.15
C LYS A 27 5.00 9.67 -12.34
N GLN A 28 6.25 10.15 -12.30
CA GLN A 28 7.42 9.32 -12.59
C GLN A 28 7.90 8.56 -11.35
N THR A 29 8.20 9.25 -10.26
CA THR A 29 8.78 8.64 -9.05
C THR A 29 7.78 7.72 -8.37
N ASP A 30 6.54 8.20 -8.16
CA ASP A 30 5.49 7.39 -7.54
C ASP A 30 4.88 6.42 -8.56
N GLY A 31 5.05 6.73 -9.85
CA GLY A 31 4.88 5.79 -10.95
C GLY A 31 5.67 4.51 -10.70
N ILE A 32 6.99 4.64 -10.63
CA ILE A 32 7.94 3.55 -10.40
C ILE A 32 7.63 2.83 -9.07
N PHE A 33 7.37 3.57 -8.00
CA PHE A 33 7.06 2.95 -6.70
C PHE A 33 5.84 2.03 -6.75
N TRP A 34 4.75 2.48 -7.37
CA TRP A 34 3.54 1.68 -7.52
C TRP A 34 3.77 0.46 -8.43
N ASP A 35 4.48 0.63 -9.54
CA ASP A 35 4.73 -0.48 -10.47
C ASP A 35 5.55 -1.58 -9.77
N GLU A 36 6.52 -1.22 -8.94
CA GLU A 36 7.27 -2.17 -8.11
C GLU A 36 6.40 -2.81 -7.02
N ALA A 37 5.47 -2.06 -6.42
CA ALA A 37 4.53 -2.61 -5.43
C ALA A 37 3.62 -3.67 -6.05
N GLN A 38 3.11 -3.43 -7.26
CA GLN A 38 2.29 -4.39 -8.01
C GLN A 38 3.06 -5.69 -8.28
N LYS A 39 4.28 -5.58 -8.82
CA LYS A 39 5.12 -6.77 -9.09
C LYS A 39 5.39 -7.57 -7.83
N ALA A 40 5.68 -6.89 -6.73
CA ALA A 40 6.10 -7.56 -5.51
C ALA A 40 4.97 -8.37 -4.84
N VAL A 41 3.71 -7.97 -5.00
CA VAL A 41 2.58 -8.74 -4.44
C VAL A 41 2.15 -9.92 -5.33
N GLU A 42 2.63 -10.02 -6.58
CA GLU A 42 2.32 -11.12 -7.47
C GLU A 42 2.71 -12.47 -6.84
N GLY A 43 1.77 -13.43 -6.82
CA GLY A 43 2.01 -14.75 -6.26
C GLY A 43 2.07 -14.82 -4.72
N THR A 44 2.01 -13.69 -4.00
CA THR A 44 2.05 -13.67 -2.52
C THR A 44 0.69 -13.95 -1.87
N GLY A 45 -0.42 -13.72 -2.61
CA GLY A 45 -1.77 -13.76 -2.08
C GLY A 45 -2.16 -12.58 -1.19
N ILE A 46 -1.32 -11.54 -1.13
CA ILE A 46 -1.61 -10.25 -0.48
C ILE A 46 -2.39 -9.36 -1.46
N GLU A 47 -3.52 -8.81 -1.02
CA GLU A 47 -4.28 -7.83 -1.79
C GLU A 47 -3.61 -6.46 -1.72
N LEU A 48 -3.33 -5.83 -2.87
CA LEU A 48 -2.76 -4.50 -2.94
C LEU A 48 -3.82 -3.46 -3.33
N SER A 49 -3.85 -2.35 -2.61
CA SER A 49 -4.65 -1.17 -2.95
C SER A 49 -3.80 0.10 -2.92
N GLU A 50 -4.22 1.11 -3.69
CA GLU A 50 -3.60 2.45 -3.69
C GLU A 50 -4.52 3.46 -3.01
N ILE A 51 -3.93 4.37 -2.24
CA ILE A 51 -4.60 5.60 -1.78
C ILE A 51 -3.66 6.79 -1.93
N TYR A 52 -4.18 7.92 -2.40
CA TYR A 52 -3.38 9.14 -2.44
C TYR A 52 -3.20 9.73 -1.04
N ILE A 53 -2.01 10.25 -0.75
CA ILE A 53 -1.60 10.72 0.59
C ILE A 53 -2.53 11.79 1.19
N ASP A 54 -3.14 12.63 0.35
CA ASP A 54 -4.15 13.61 0.77
C ASP A 54 -5.47 12.96 1.20
N ASN A 55 -5.94 11.96 0.46
CA ASN A 55 -7.10 11.17 0.86
C ASN A 55 -6.76 10.32 2.09
N MET A 56 -5.58 9.70 2.14
CA MET A 56 -5.14 8.92 3.29
C MET A 56 -5.17 9.74 4.59
N ALA A 57 -4.64 10.96 4.57
CA ALA A 57 -4.69 11.85 5.72
C ALA A 57 -6.13 12.11 6.20
N GLN A 58 -7.09 12.26 5.28
CA GLN A 58 -8.50 12.42 5.62
C GLN A 58 -9.10 11.12 6.18
N GLN A 59 -8.84 9.98 5.53
CA GLN A 59 -9.34 8.67 5.97
C GLN A 59 -8.82 8.29 7.36
N MET A 60 -7.61 8.72 7.72
CA MET A 60 -7.05 8.58 9.07
C MET A 60 -7.79 9.35 10.17
N VAL A 61 -8.67 10.28 9.80
CA VAL A 61 -9.52 11.00 10.76
C VAL A 61 -10.94 10.42 10.77
N ILE A 62 -11.46 10.01 9.61
CA ILE A 62 -12.89 9.72 9.44
C ILE A 62 -13.25 8.22 9.39
N ALA A 63 -12.34 7.35 8.94
CA ALA A 63 -12.64 5.93 8.68
C ALA A 63 -11.37 5.08 8.72
N THR A 64 -10.71 5.04 9.88
CA THR A 64 -9.41 4.34 10.05
C THR A 64 -9.52 2.82 9.91
N GLU A 65 -10.69 2.25 10.16
CA GLU A 65 -10.96 0.81 10.16
C GLU A 65 -10.70 0.13 8.81
N GLN A 66 -10.76 0.88 7.71
CA GLN A 66 -10.47 0.36 6.37
C GLN A 66 -9.00 -0.08 6.19
N PHE A 67 -8.10 0.34 7.10
CA PHE A 67 -6.68 -0.02 7.12
C PHE A 67 -6.35 -1.09 8.17
N ASN A 68 -7.35 -1.58 8.91
CA ASN A 68 -7.12 -2.63 9.91
C ASN A 68 -6.56 -3.90 9.26
N GLY A 69 -5.49 -4.43 9.83
CA GLY A 69 -4.84 -5.65 9.33
C GLY A 69 -4.15 -5.48 7.98
N ALA A 70 -3.92 -4.24 7.54
CA ALA A 70 -3.10 -3.94 6.38
C ALA A 70 -1.66 -3.57 6.78
N VAL A 71 -0.72 -3.86 5.89
CA VAL A 71 0.65 -3.32 5.92
C VAL A 71 0.79 -2.12 4.99
#